data_AF-A0A101ICL6-F1
#
_entry.id   AF-A0A101ICL6-F1
#
_cell.length_a   1.000
_cell.length_b   1.000
_cell.length_c   1.000
_cell.angle_alpha   90.00
_cell.angle_beta   90.00
_cell.angle_gamma   90.00
#
_symmetry.space_group_name_H-M   'P 1'
#
loop_
_entity.id
_entity.type
_entity.pdbx_description
1 polymer ?
#
loop_
_entity_poly.entity_id
_entity_poly.type
_entity_poly.pdbx_seq_one_letter_code
_entity_poly.pdbx_strand_id
1 'polypeptide(L)'
;MTLAFNHITGNQDYALYQGMGLGSGIVKIFANNIHSNRTDAQVNCNNLGSADHNFWGEGVLASSGAEFCTVSDAKTLGAPILTETNAPGVQALMQNVTDTFAAAFENNIAVKRNSGGNYDLVIVNHGQGTTENIPFLGVGTTPIIACSNIYDIFLAEGAVASDLVLSIKYDLNADCISAMESVDFCGSSDSSKIPLWWYDPLNNLTDGWDRTGQIPAGENPLNENGQLTSCNTAEDSLQVVIDTSGRPGISKDLNFTPFLAGLPIGSSDIKTFGAVLDIDEVDLSWETGIESSISGYHVLRASSETGPYSRISAFISAIGSNALYQYTDVLNTTDFNKNFYYKIEIINIYGDTIRTHGPQSILTSTPTPTFTPTKTSTPTRTLYPTRTPYPTSTPGPTRTATLYYYRSPTSYYRPRTSTPFNTPTQVRTDRPLETEVSPTITEIPPSDHSLSPVFITGTLTKSRSPLPTNTIWITPTPTQVPPQEPGLNDQAQNPLVYLLIGSFSGLAFLSLGSFLLFKTYF
;
A
#
# COMPACT_ATOMS: atom_id res chain seq x y z
N MET A 1 -19.82 13.29 28.98
CA MET A 1 -19.02 14.37 28.37
C MET A 1 -18.17 13.75 27.27
N THR A 2 -17.97 14.46 26.17
CA THR A 2 -17.10 14.02 25.08
C THR A 2 -15.97 15.03 24.91
N LEU A 3 -14.73 14.54 24.83
CA LEU A 3 -13.53 15.30 24.51
C LEU A 3 -12.96 14.73 23.21
N ALA A 4 -13.14 15.45 22.10
CA ALA A 4 -12.67 15.01 20.80
C ALA A 4 -12.17 16.18 19.96
N PHE A 5 -11.21 15.89 19.07
CA PHE A 5 -10.66 16.82 18.09
C PHE A 5 -9.86 17.98 18.71
N ASN A 6 -9.10 17.69 19.79
CA ASN A 6 -8.29 18.69 20.49
C ASN A 6 -6.79 18.43 20.36
N HIS A 7 -6.02 19.52 20.48
CA HIS A 7 -4.59 19.47 20.76
C HIS A 7 -4.35 19.96 22.19
N ILE A 8 -4.00 19.05 23.09
CA ILE A 8 -3.87 19.29 24.54
C ILE A 8 -2.45 18.95 24.96
N THR A 9 -1.65 19.99 25.22
CA THR A 9 -0.25 19.86 25.60
C THR A 9 0.16 20.98 26.57
N GLY A 10 1.26 20.78 27.30
CA GLY A 10 1.88 21.79 28.15
C GLY A 10 1.12 22.12 29.43
N ASN A 11 0.13 21.32 29.83
CA ASN A 11 -0.52 21.47 31.14
C ASN A 11 0.44 21.05 32.27
N GLN A 12 0.34 21.66 33.45
CA GLN A 12 1.22 21.30 34.58
C GLN A 12 0.82 19.98 35.29
N ASP A 13 -0.36 19.45 35.00
CA ASP A 13 -0.90 18.22 35.58
C ASP A 13 -1.62 17.41 34.49
N TYR A 14 -2.82 16.87 34.74
CA TYR A 14 -3.60 16.15 33.73
C TYR A 14 -4.09 17.06 32.59
N ALA A 15 -4.13 16.51 31.38
CA ALA A 15 -4.92 17.03 30.27
C ALA A 15 -6.43 16.97 30.59
N LEU A 16 -6.87 15.88 31.23
CA LEU A 16 -8.21 15.74 31.77
C LEU A 16 -8.17 14.97 33.08
N TYR A 17 -8.79 15.53 34.12
CA TYR A 17 -8.96 14.88 35.41
C TYR A 17 -10.45 14.80 35.76
N GLN A 18 -11.00 13.60 35.78
CA GLN A 18 -12.35 13.36 36.28
C GLN A 18 -12.32 13.23 37.80
N GLY A 19 -12.77 14.28 38.50
CA GLY A 19 -12.80 14.31 39.95
C GLY A 19 -13.66 13.22 40.60
N MET A 20 -13.33 12.88 41.84
CA MET A 20 -14.13 11.98 42.67
C MET A 20 -15.48 12.62 43.01
N GLY A 21 -16.57 12.01 42.55
CA GLY A 21 -17.92 12.46 42.85
C GLY A 21 -18.91 11.30 42.78
N LEU A 22 -20.10 11.49 43.34
CA LEU A 22 -21.19 10.50 43.32
C LEU A 22 -21.94 10.46 41.97
N GLY A 23 -21.51 11.25 40.99
CA GLY A 23 -22.16 11.34 39.69
C GLY A 23 -21.84 10.13 38.81
N SER A 24 -22.83 9.69 38.04
CA SER A 24 -22.68 8.61 37.04
C SER A 24 -22.24 9.12 35.67
N GLY A 25 -21.62 10.31 35.62
CA GLY A 25 -21.21 10.92 34.37
C GLY A 25 -20.05 10.17 33.74
N ILE A 26 -20.20 9.79 32.48
CA ILE A 26 -19.15 9.08 31.72
C ILE A 26 -18.39 10.09 30.83
N VAL A 27 -17.07 9.98 30.78
CA VAL A 27 -16.21 10.74 29.86
C VAL A 27 -15.78 9.85 28.68
N LYS A 28 -15.92 10.37 27.46
CA LYS A 28 -15.46 9.71 26.22
C LYS A 28 -14.39 10.58 25.57
N ILE A 29 -13.24 10.01 25.29
CA ILE A 29 -12.07 10.74 24.79
C ILE A 29 -11.55 10.01 23.56
N PHE A 30 -11.54 10.67 22.40
CA PHE A 30 -11.07 10.10 21.14
C PHE A 30 -10.63 11.17 20.14
N ALA A 31 -9.78 10.81 19.20
CA ALA A 31 -9.24 11.68 18.15
C ALA A 31 -8.65 13.00 18.70
N ASN A 32 -7.79 12.90 19.72
CA ASN A 32 -7.05 14.04 20.26
C ASN A 32 -5.53 13.81 20.19
N ASN A 33 -4.79 14.90 20.10
CA ASN A 33 -3.37 14.94 20.49
C ASN A 33 -3.28 15.25 21.98
N ILE A 34 -2.89 14.29 22.81
CA ILE A 34 -2.73 14.43 24.26
C ILE A 34 -1.32 14.00 24.64
N HIS A 35 -0.39 14.94 24.62
CA HIS A 35 1.00 14.65 24.93
C HIS A 35 1.70 15.81 25.66
N SER A 36 2.80 15.50 26.33
CA SER A 36 3.66 16.50 27.00
C SER A 36 2.91 17.39 28.00
N ASN A 37 1.94 16.83 28.72
CA ASN A 37 1.29 17.50 29.85
C ASN A 37 2.05 17.18 31.14
N ARG A 38 2.05 15.91 31.55
CA ARG A 38 2.82 15.42 32.70
C ARG A 38 3.63 14.19 32.35
N THR A 39 4.50 13.77 33.27
CA THR A 39 5.41 12.63 33.10
C THR A 39 4.73 11.26 33.17
N ASP A 40 3.57 11.18 33.83
CA ASP A 40 2.79 9.94 33.98
C ASP A 40 1.55 9.98 33.07
N ALA A 41 0.52 9.20 33.43
CA ALA A 41 -0.80 9.25 32.80
C ALA A 41 -1.29 10.70 32.69
N GLN A 42 -1.65 11.09 31.47
CA GLN A 42 -2.09 12.44 31.12
C GLN A 42 -3.59 12.61 31.29
N VAL A 43 -4.34 11.52 31.36
CA VAL A 43 -5.79 11.50 31.52
C VAL A 43 -6.17 10.59 32.69
N ASN A 44 -7.12 11.03 33.50
CA ASN A 44 -7.75 10.23 34.55
C ASN A 44 -9.27 10.22 34.37
N CYS A 45 -9.87 9.04 34.14
CA CYS A 45 -11.33 8.89 33.98
C CYS A 45 -12.05 8.43 35.26
N ASN A 46 -11.34 8.20 36.37
CA ASN A 46 -11.91 7.75 37.65
C ASN A 46 -12.86 6.54 37.52
N ASN A 47 -12.51 5.58 36.66
CA ASN A 47 -13.27 4.38 36.28
C ASN A 47 -14.64 4.67 35.62
N LEU A 48 -14.84 5.87 35.10
CA LEU A 48 -16.07 6.35 34.49
C LEU A 48 -15.81 6.92 33.08
N GLY A 49 -15.07 6.19 32.25
CA GLY A 49 -14.80 6.64 30.89
C GLY A 49 -13.93 5.73 30.04
N SER A 50 -13.76 6.14 28.78
CA SER A 50 -12.86 5.52 27.82
C SER A 50 -11.98 6.57 27.13
N ALA A 51 -10.79 6.15 26.72
CA ALA A 51 -9.80 7.02 26.08
C ALA A 51 -9.09 6.36 24.88
N ASP A 52 -9.81 5.59 24.08
CA ASP A 52 -9.29 5.00 22.84
C ASP A 52 -9.09 6.07 21.74
N HIS A 53 -8.26 5.78 20.74
CA HIS A 53 -8.02 6.60 19.55
C HIS A 53 -7.41 7.98 19.82
N ASN A 54 -6.49 8.08 20.76
CA ASN A 54 -5.75 9.31 21.02
C ASN A 54 -4.26 9.12 20.72
N PHE A 55 -3.59 10.20 20.36
CA PHE A 55 -2.13 10.25 20.29
C PHE A 55 -1.59 10.66 21.66
N TRP A 56 -0.78 9.80 22.27
CA TRP A 56 -0.29 9.98 23.65
C TRP A 56 1.14 10.56 23.72
N GLY A 57 1.77 10.74 22.57
CA GLY A 57 3.21 10.97 22.43
C GLY A 57 3.88 9.80 21.73
N GLU A 58 5.05 10.05 21.15
CA GLU A 58 5.83 9.05 20.44
C GLU A 58 6.19 7.88 21.38
N GLY A 59 5.87 6.65 20.96
CA GLY A 59 6.14 5.43 21.74
C GLY A 59 5.30 5.28 23.03
N VAL A 60 4.32 6.16 23.29
CA VAL A 60 3.47 6.08 24.48
C VAL A 60 2.20 5.30 24.18
N LEU A 61 1.99 4.21 24.92
CA LEU A 61 0.78 3.38 24.84
C LEU A 61 -0.41 4.03 25.56
N ALA A 62 -1.63 3.64 25.19
CA ALA A 62 -2.85 4.18 25.79
C ALA A 62 -2.96 3.84 27.29
N SER A 63 -2.54 2.63 27.68
CA SER A 63 -2.47 2.16 29.06
C SER A 63 -1.49 2.95 29.94
N SER A 64 -0.48 3.58 29.32
CA SER A 64 0.46 4.49 29.99
C SER A 64 -0.03 5.94 29.96
N GLY A 65 -0.72 6.34 28.89
CA GLY A 65 -1.23 7.70 28.69
C GLY A 65 -2.50 8.02 29.49
N ALA A 66 -3.29 7.00 29.86
CA ALA A 66 -4.54 7.17 30.59
C ALA A 66 -4.63 6.20 31.78
N GLU A 67 -5.09 6.72 32.93
CA GLU A 67 -5.34 5.94 34.14
C GLU A 67 -6.81 5.92 34.50
N PHE A 68 -7.25 4.80 35.10
CA PHE A 68 -8.65 4.57 35.49
C PHE A 68 -9.63 4.82 34.33
N CYS A 69 -9.19 4.58 33.10
CA CYS A 69 -9.99 4.65 31.88
C CYS A 69 -10.09 3.25 31.26
N THR A 70 -11.16 2.99 30.51
CA THR A 70 -11.19 1.85 29.58
C THR A 70 -10.37 2.23 28.34
N VAL A 71 -9.28 1.51 28.10
CA VAL A 71 -8.37 1.75 26.97
C VAL A 71 -7.87 0.44 26.36
N SER A 72 -7.48 0.49 25.09
CA SER A 72 -6.75 -0.56 24.39
C SER A 72 -5.51 0.01 23.71
N ASP A 73 -4.35 -0.60 23.94
CA ASP A 73 -3.08 -0.18 23.32
C ASP A 73 -3.07 -0.36 21.80
N ALA A 74 -3.89 -1.29 21.30
CA ALA A 74 -4.14 -1.49 19.88
C ALA A 74 -5.02 -0.40 19.25
N LYS A 75 -5.62 0.50 20.05
CA LYS A 75 -6.41 1.64 19.58
C LYS A 75 -5.69 2.96 19.84
N THR A 76 -4.38 2.99 19.59
CA THR A 76 -3.60 4.22 19.55
C THR A 76 -3.53 4.74 18.12
N LEU A 77 -3.36 6.05 17.94
CA LEU A 77 -3.26 6.63 16.59
C LEU A 77 -1.88 6.44 15.94
N GLY A 78 -0.86 5.99 16.69
CA GLY A 78 0.49 5.75 16.16
C GLY A 78 1.30 7.01 15.77
N ALA A 79 0.66 8.11 15.38
CA ALA A 79 1.27 9.39 15.02
C ALA A 79 0.37 10.58 15.46
N PRO A 80 0.91 11.80 15.59
CA PRO A 80 0.10 12.97 15.91
C PRO A 80 -0.90 13.27 14.80
N ILE A 81 -2.08 13.76 15.18
CA ILE A 81 -3.05 14.34 14.25
C ILE A 81 -2.50 15.69 13.78
N LEU A 82 -2.65 16.01 12.50
CA LEU A 82 -2.22 17.32 11.99
C LEU A 82 -3.00 18.43 12.70
N THR A 83 -2.32 19.50 13.12
CA THR A 83 -2.99 20.64 13.75
C THR A 83 -3.68 21.52 12.71
N GLU A 84 -4.75 22.19 13.12
CA GLU A 84 -5.40 23.18 12.27
C GLU A 84 -4.48 24.39 12.05
N THR A 85 -4.23 24.77 10.80
CA THR A 85 -3.23 25.81 10.47
C THR A 85 -3.66 27.21 10.94
N ASN A 86 -4.96 27.48 10.97
CA ASN A 86 -5.52 28.80 11.28
C ASN A 86 -6.64 28.76 12.32
N ALA A 87 -6.75 27.67 13.08
CA ALA A 87 -7.75 27.51 14.12
C ALA A 87 -7.20 26.65 15.28
N PRO A 88 -7.78 26.75 16.49
CA PRO A 88 -7.52 25.77 17.53
C PRO A 88 -8.04 24.39 17.13
N GLY A 89 -7.35 23.33 17.57
CA GLY A 89 -7.76 21.95 17.37
C GLY A 89 -6.85 21.19 16.41
N VAL A 90 -7.36 20.04 15.96
CA VAL A 90 -6.66 19.13 15.07
C VAL A 90 -7.57 18.79 13.87
N GLN A 91 -6.96 18.33 12.79
CA GLN A 91 -7.64 17.89 11.58
C GLN A 91 -8.29 16.53 11.79
N ALA A 92 -9.40 16.52 12.51
CA ALA A 92 -10.25 15.36 12.72
C ALA A 92 -11.72 15.80 12.77
N LEU A 93 -12.61 14.96 12.26
CA LEU A 93 -14.05 15.28 12.23
C LEU A 93 -14.92 14.03 12.37
N MET A 94 -16.17 14.26 12.73
CA MET A 94 -17.23 13.26 12.68
C MET A 94 -18.07 13.49 11.42
N GLN A 95 -17.98 12.57 10.48
CA GLN A 95 -18.65 12.59 9.19
C GLN A 95 -19.92 11.75 9.25
N ASN A 96 -21.08 12.35 8.93
CA ASN A 96 -22.28 11.56 8.67
C ASN A 96 -22.18 10.91 7.29
N VAL A 97 -22.20 9.58 7.26
CA VAL A 97 -22.10 8.79 6.03
C VAL A 97 -23.50 8.54 5.48
N THR A 98 -23.72 8.98 4.24
CA THR A 98 -25.00 8.87 3.52
C THR A 98 -24.81 8.11 2.20
N ASP A 99 -25.87 7.98 1.40
CA ASP A 99 -25.80 7.40 0.05
C ASP A 99 -25.13 8.32 -0.98
N THR A 100 -24.71 9.52 -0.56
CA THR A 100 -23.93 10.47 -1.37
C THR A 100 -22.54 10.67 -0.78
N PHE A 101 -21.55 10.88 -1.65
CA PHE A 101 -20.18 11.16 -1.20
C PHE A 101 -20.14 12.46 -0.40
N ALA A 102 -19.65 12.35 0.83
CA ALA A 102 -19.25 13.48 1.65
C ALA A 102 -17.73 13.55 1.69
N ALA A 103 -17.18 14.68 1.23
CA ALA A 103 -15.77 14.94 1.17
C ALA A 103 -15.26 15.68 2.41
N ALA A 104 -14.02 15.41 2.80
CA ALA A 104 -13.33 16.04 3.92
C ALA A 104 -11.90 16.46 3.53
N PHE A 105 -11.32 17.36 4.34
CA PHE A 105 -9.94 17.85 4.21
C PHE A 105 -9.56 18.25 2.78
N GLU A 106 -10.25 19.26 2.24
CA GLU A 106 -10.01 19.78 0.88
C GLU A 106 -10.23 18.73 -0.22
N ASN A 107 -11.19 17.82 -0.01
CA ASN A 107 -11.55 16.76 -0.95
C ASN A 107 -10.47 15.67 -1.14
N ASN A 108 -9.51 15.59 -0.22
CA ASN A 108 -8.47 14.56 -0.23
C ASN A 108 -9.00 13.17 0.19
N ILE A 109 -10.14 13.14 0.88
CA ILE A 109 -10.85 11.92 1.28
C ILE A 109 -12.36 12.13 1.15
N ALA A 110 -13.08 11.11 0.72
CA ALA A 110 -14.53 11.11 0.65
C ALA A 110 -15.12 9.76 1.05
N VAL A 111 -16.33 9.79 1.63
CA VAL A 111 -17.02 8.60 2.12
C VAL A 111 -18.49 8.60 1.71
N LYS A 112 -19.03 7.40 1.44
CA LYS A 112 -20.48 7.15 1.30
C LYS A 112 -20.79 5.73 1.75
N ARG A 113 -22.07 5.38 1.81
CA ARG A 113 -22.58 4.01 1.89
C ARG A 113 -23.31 3.66 0.59
N ASN A 114 -23.30 2.39 0.19
CA ASN A 114 -24.16 1.88 -0.88
C ASN A 114 -25.46 1.28 -0.32
N SER A 115 -25.46 0.84 0.94
CA SER A 115 -26.56 0.10 1.55
C SER A 115 -26.77 0.50 3.02
N GLY A 116 -27.84 0.02 3.65
CA GLY A 116 -28.10 0.28 5.07
C GLY A 116 -28.55 1.71 5.42
N GLY A 117 -28.54 2.02 6.71
CA GLY A 117 -28.89 3.34 7.25
C GLY A 117 -27.69 4.28 7.33
N ASN A 118 -27.93 5.58 7.50
CA ASN A 118 -26.87 6.55 7.77
C ASN A 118 -26.22 6.28 9.13
N TYR A 119 -24.92 6.54 9.23
CA TYR A 119 -24.15 6.38 10.45
C TYR A 119 -23.03 7.41 10.52
N ASP A 120 -22.49 7.63 11.71
CA ASP A 120 -21.38 8.55 11.91
C ASP A 120 -20.04 7.81 11.91
N LEU A 121 -19.06 8.41 11.23
CA LEU A 121 -17.70 7.93 11.07
C LEU A 121 -16.74 9.00 11.56
N VAL A 122 -15.72 8.62 12.32
CA VAL A 122 -14.63 9.52 12.68
C VAL A 122 -13.51 9.37 11.66
N ILE A 123 -13.03 10.51 11.14
CA ILE A 123 -11.91 10.58 10.20
C ILE A 123 -10.86 11.48 10.82
N VAL A 124 -9.65 10.95 10.98
CA VAL A 124 -8.49 11.63 11.56
C VAL A 124 -7.43 11.79 10.48
N ASN A 125 -6.92 13.00 10.27
CA ASN A 125 -5.88 13.27 9.30
C ASN A 125 -4.51 13.46 9.98
N HIS A 126 -3.56 12.58 9.69
CA HIS A 126 -2.17 12.69 10.17
C HIS A 126 -1.30 13.58 9.27
N GLY A 127 -1.83 13.97 8.11
CA GLY A 127 -1.09 14.73 7.11
C GLY A 127 -0.12 13.86 6.33
N GLN A 128 0.88 14.53 5.76
CA GLN A 128 1.92 13.97 4.93
C GLN A 128 3.24 14.68 5.23
N GLY A 129 4.35 13.95 5.26
CA GLY A 129 5.68 14.51 5.45
C GLY A 129 6.35 14.04 6.75
N THR A 130 7.60 13.61 6.60
CA THR A 130 8.51 13.02 7.60
C THR A 130 7.99 11.77 8.31
N THR A 131 8.94 10.98 8.83
CA THR A 131 8.67 9.65 9.40
C THR A 131 7.78 9.70 10.64
N GLU A 132 7.71 10.85 11.30
CA GLU A 132 6.99 11.09 12.55
C GLU A 132 5.47 11.20 12.38
N ASN A 133 5.00 11.51 11.17
CA ASN A 133 3.56 11.66 10.87
C ASN A 133 2.94 10.40 10.25
N ILE A 134 3.71 9.32 10.13
CA ILE A 134 3.24 8.05 9.58
C ILE A 134 2.95 7.11 10.76
N PRO A 135 1.66 6.85 11.09
CA PRO A 135 1.31 5.82 12.06
C PRO A 135 2.01 4.51 11.75
N PHE A 136 2.65 3.91 12.76
CA PHE A 136 3.24 2.57 12.65
C PHE A 136 4.27 2.44 11.52
N LEU A 137 5.01 3.52 11.21
CA LEU A 137 6.09 3.46 10.24
C LEU A 137 7.17 2.46 10.66
N GLY A 138 7.65 1.66 9.70
CA GLY A 138 8.69 0.65 9.94
C GLY A 138 8.15 -0.63 10.61
N VAL A 139 6.84 -0.74 10.78
CA VAL A 139 6.17 -1.97 11.23
C VAL A 139 5.80 -2.81 10.01
N GLY A 140 6.37 -4.02 9.94
CA GLY A 140 6.18 -5.00 8.86
C GLY A 140 7.19 -4.90 7.71
N THR A 141 6.91 -5.62 6.63
CA THR A 141 7.91 -5.93 5.58
C THR A 141 7.83 -5.05 4.35
N THR A 142 6.69 -4.40 4.09
CA THR A 142 6.47 -3.59 2.88
C THR A 142 6.53 -2.10 3.18
N PRO A 143 7.61 -1.41 2.82
CA PRO A 143 7.69 0.02 3.03
C PRO A 143 6.86 0.74 1.95
N ILE A 144 6.28 1.92 2.24
CA ILE A 144 5.36 2.64 1.33
C ILE A 144 5.82 4.08 1.10
N ILE A 145 5.77 4.54 -0.16
CA ILE A 145 5.89 5.95 -0.55
C ILE A 145 4.47 6.53 -0.59
N ALA A 146 4.12 7.35 0.39
CA ALA A 146 2.79 7.97 0.45
C ALA A 146 2.53 8.88 -0.76
N CYS A 147 1.35 8.72 -1.36
CA CYS A 147 0.80 9.56 -2.41
C CYS A 147 -0.48 10.29 -1.97
N SER A 148 -0.77 10.22 -0.67
CA SER A 148 -1.87 10.90 0.01
C SER A 148 -1.44 11.25 1.44
N ASN A 149 -2.26 12.01 2.15
CA ASN A 149 -2.21 11.99 3.60
C ASN A 149 -2.57 10.60 4.15
N ILE A 150 -2.25 10.36 5.41
CA ILE A 150 -2.61 9.14 6.13
C ILE A 150 -3.81 9.43 7.03
N TYR A 151 -4.77 8.52 7.03
CA TYR A 151 -6.03 8.69 7.75
C TYR A 151 -6.32 7.54 8.68
N ASP A 152 -6.59 7.82 9.95
CA ASP A 152 -7.25 6.86 10.84
C ASP A 152 -8.77 7.00 10.70
N ILE A 153 -9.45 5.87 10.48
CA ILE A 153 -10.88 5.82 10.21
C ILE A 153 -11.53 4.80 11.11
N PHE A 154 -12.52 5.24 11.89
CA PHE A 154 -13.27 4.35 12.77
C PHE A 154 -14.73 4.76 12.96
N LEU A 155 -15.59 3.76 13.17
CA LEU A 155 -17.00 3.97 13.45
C LEU A 155 -17.21 4.72 14.76
N ALA A 156 -18.14 5.68 14.77
CA ALA A 156 -18.56 6.29 16.03
C ALA A 156 -19.19 5.23 16.96
N GLU A 157 -19.08 5.44 18.26
CA GLU A 157 -19.59 4.46 19.23
C GLU A 157 -21.11 4.25 19.07
N GLY A 158 -21.51 2.99 18.89
CA GLY A 158 -22.91 2.61 18.67
C GLY A 158 -23.39 2.78 17.22
N ALA A 159 -22.51 3.20 16.29
CA ALA A 159 -22.83 3.23 14.88
C ALA A 159 -23.08 1.81 14.34
N VAL A 160 -24.12 1.68 13.52
CA VAL A 160 -24.46 0.42 12.83
C VAL A 160 -24.28 0.64 11.34
N ALA A 161 -23.13 0.19 10.82
CA ALA A 161 -22.76 0.32 9.42
C ALA A 161 -22.91 -1.02 8.69
N SER A 162 -23.50 -0.99 7.48
CA SER A 162 -23.61 -2.16 6.60
C SER A 162 -22.44 -2.24 5.62
N ASP A 163 -22.05 -1.10 5.07
CA ASP A 163 -20.89 -0.93 4.19
C ASP A 163 -20.37 0.51 4.27
N LEU A 164 -19.12 0.71 3.86
CA LEU A 164 -18.47 2.00 3.66
C LEU A 164 -17.76 1.99 2.31
N VAL A 165 -18.03 2.95 1.45
CA VAL A 165 -17.17 3.27 0.31
C VAL A 165 -16.24 4.41 0.73
N LEU A 166 -14.96 4.10 0.82
CA LEU A 166 -13.89 5.05 1.12
C LEU A 166 -13.18 5.41 -0.19
N SER A 167 -12.99 6.70 -0.44
CA SER A 167 -12.25 7.25 -1.57
C SER A 167 -11.10 8.13 -1.06
N ILE A 168 -9.87 7.83 -1.43
CA ILE A 168 -8.68 8.62 -1.06
C ILE A 168 -7.99 9.10 -2.33
N LYS A 169 -7.69 10.40 -2.40
CA LYS A 169 -6.94 11.02 -3.51
C LYS A 169 -5.48 10.56 -3.50
N TYR A 170 -4.90 10.38 -4.69
CA TYR A 170 -3.47 10.08 -4.89
C TYR A 170 -2.72 11.20 -5.64
N ASP A 171 -3.32 12.38 -5.73
CA ASP A 171 -2.88 13.53 -6.52
C ASP A 171 -1.82 14.41 -5.84
N LEU A 172 -1.07 13.86 -4.87
CA LEU A 172 -0.04 14.59 -4.13
C LEU A 172 0.99 15.28 -5.05
N ASN A 173 1.36 14.62 -6.15
CA ASN A 173 2.22 15.19 -7.18
C ASN A 173 2.07 14.42 -8.50
N ALA A 174 2.65 14.97 -9.57
CA ALA A 174 2.56 14.39 -10.90
C ALA A 174 3.21 12.98 -11.01
N ASP A 175 4.22 12.69 -10.19
CA ASP A 175 4.88 11.37 -10.18
C ASP A 175 3.96 10.32 -9.56
N CYS A 176 3.24 10.66 -8.48
CA CYS A 176 2.21 9.82 -7.89
C CYS A 176 1.10 9.50 -8.88
N ILE A 177 0.55 10.50 -9.57
CA ILE A 177 -0.48 10.28 -10.60
C ILE A 177 0.06 9.36 -11.70
N SER A 178 1.22 9.68 -12.27
CA SER A 178 1.80 8.92 -13.37
C SER A 178 2.08 7.46 -13.00
N ALA A 179 2.57 7.21 -11.78
CA ALA A 179 2.84 5.86 -11.31
C ALA A 179 1.54 5.09 -11.02
N MET A 180 0.58 5.70 -10.31
CA MET A 180 -0.71 5.10 -9.97
C MET A 180 -1.52 4.71 -11.21
N GLU A 181 -1.48 5.55 -12.25
CA GLU A 181 -2.23 5.32 -13.49
C GLU A 181 -1.54 4.39 -14.49
N SER A 182 -0.44 3.76 -14.09
CA SER A 182 0.25 2.76 -14.90
C SER A 182 -0.58 1.48 -15.09
N VAL A 183 -0.21 0.68 -16.10
CA VAL A 183 -0.79 -0.64 -16.39
C VAL A 183 -0.67 -1.64 -15.23
N ASP A 184 0.24 -1.39 -14.31
CA ASP A 184 0.52 -2.28 -13.18
C ASP A 184 -0.45 -2.06 -12.00
N PHE A 185 -1.03 -0.87 -11.89
CA PHE A 185 -1.97 -0.51 -10.83
C PHE A 185 -3.35 -0.20 -11.43
N CYS A 186 -3.67 1.06 -11.74
CA CYS A 186 -5.00 1.44 -12.20
C CYS A 186 -5.34 0.99 -13.64
N GLY A 187 -4.32 0.67 -14.46
CA GLY A 187 -4.54 -0.03 -15.71
C GLY A 187 -4.73 -1.55 -15.56
N SER A 188 -4.59 -2.08 -14.33
CA SER A 188 -4.91 -3.46 -14.02
C SER A 188 -6.40 -3.62 -13.68
N SER A 189 -6.96 -4.80 -13.95
CA SER A 189 -8.30 -5.20 -13.47
C SER A 189 -8.26 -5.93 -12.13
N ASP A 190 -7.08 -6.05 -11.52
CA ASP A 190 -6.83 -6.82 -10.31
C ASP A 190 -6.82 -5.91 -9.07
N SER A 191 -7.87 -5.98 -8.25
CA SER A 191 -7.99 -5.22 -7.00
C SER A 191 -6.82 -5.43 -6.05
N SER A 192 -6.18 -6.61 -6.07
CA SER A 192 -5.05 -6.90 -5.19
C SER A 192 -3.80 -6.09 -5.52
N LYS A 193 -3.74 -5.50 -6.72
CA LYS A 193 -2.62 -4.65 -7.13
C LYS A 193 -2.80 -3.20 -6.74
N ILE A 194 -4.04 -2.74 -6.55
CA ILE A 194 -4.35 -1.33 -6.33
C ILE A 194 -3.77 -0.87 -5.00
N PRO A 195 -2.92 0.16 -4.98
CA PRO A 195 -2.05 0.44 -3.85
C PRO A 195 -2.71 1.41 -2.86
N LEU A 196 -3.92 1.02 -2.43
CA LEU A 196 -4.63 1.59 -1.30
C LEU A 196 -4.41 0.68 -0.10
N TRP A 197 -3.73 1.17 0.93
CA TRP A 197 -3.19 0.39 2.03
C TRP A 197 -3.99 0.56 3.31
N TRP A 198 -3.92 -0.46 4.17
CA TRP A 198 -4.45 -0.45 5.53
C TRP A 198 -3.51 -1.21 6.48
N TYR A 199 -3.63 -0.95 7.78
CA TYR A 199 -2.88 -1.64 8.84
C TYR A 199 -3.85 -2.14 9.93
N ASP A 200 -3.60 -3.34 10.45
CA ASP A 200 -4.34 -3.89 11.60
C ASP A 200 -3.47 -3.88 12.88
N PRO A 201 -3.58 -2.83 13.71
CA PRO A 201 -2.87 -2.76 14.99
C PRO A 201 -3.36 -3.77 16.04
N LEU A 202 -4.53 -4.40 15.88
CA LEU A 202 -5.13 -5.22 16.94
C LEU A 202 -4.83 -6.71 16.81
N ASN A 203 -4.99 -7.27 15.61
CA ASN A 203 -4.95 -8.72 15.44
C ASN A 203 -3.74 -9.20 14.63
N ASN A 204 -2.87 -8.29 14.19
CA ASN A 204 -1.74 -8.56 13.30
C ASN A 204 -2.15 -9.36 12.06
N LEU A 205 -3.32 -9.03 11.49
CA LEU A 205 -3.81 -9.68 10.27
C LEU A 205 -3.04 -9.25 9.03
N THR A 206 -2.47 -8.05 9.09
CA THR A 206 -1.62 -7.52 8.03
C THR A 206 -0.14 -7.73 8.38
N ASP A 207 0.71 -7.95 7.38
CA ASP A 207 2.18 -8.02 7.58
C ASP A 207 2.78 -6.60 7.53
N GLY A 208 2.49 -5.83 8.58
CA GLY A 208 2.58 -4.38 8.49
C GLY A 208 1.44 -3.86 7.64
N TRP A 209 1.74 -3.07 6.63
CA TRP A 209 0.71 -2.51 5.76
C TRP A 209 0.38 -3.45 4.60
N ASP A 210 -0.91 -3.74 4.43
CA ASP A 210 -1.41 -4.53 3.31
C ASP A 210 -2.29 -3.70 2.39
N ARG A 211 -2.36 -4.09 1.12
CA ARG A 211 -3.32 -3.50 0.18
C ARG A 211 -4.73 -3.97 0.53
N THR A 212 -5.69 -3.06 0.47
CA THR A 212 -7.10 -3.32 0.76
C THR A 212 -7.69 -4.43 -0.12
N GLY A 213 -7.24 -4.59 -1.36
CA GLY A 213 -7.71 -5.63 -2.26
C GLY A 213 -6.94 -6.95 -2.23
N GLN A 214 -5.87 -7.05 -1.42
CA GLN A 214 -5.10 -8.29 -1.30
C GLN A 214 -5.58 -9.13 -0.12
N ILE A 215 -5.31 -10.44 -0.17
CA ILE A 215 -5.52 -11.31 0.99
C ILE A 215 -4.54 -10.87 2.10
N PRO A 216 -5.01 -10.59 3.33
CA PRO A 216 -4.12 -10.15 4.41
C PRO A 216 -2.99 -11.15 4.67
N ALA A 217 -1.77 -10.65 4.84
CA ALA A 217 -0.54 -11.44 4.82
C ALA A 217 0.12 -11.61 6.20
N GLY A 218 -0.50 -11.14 7.28
CA GLY A 218 0.05 -11.19 8.63
C GLY A 218 0.18 -12.60 9.22
N GLU A 219 0.73 -12.69 10.43
CA GLU A 219 1.07 -13.98 11.08
C GLU A 219 -0.14 -14.87 11.40
N ASN A 220 -1.34 -14.28 11.45
CA ASN A 220 -2.61 -14.99 11.60
C ASN A 220 -3.44 -14.89 10.31
N PRO A 221 -2.99 -15.43 9.17
CA PRO A 221 -3.72 -15.27 7.93
C PRO A 221 -5.04 -16.03 8.05
N LEU A 222 -6.13 -15.28 8.17
CA LEU A 222 -7.46 -15.84 7.99
C LEU A 222 -7.61 -16.13 6.49
N ASN A 223 -8.26 -17.23 6.12
CA ASN A 223 -8.65 -17.52 4.73
C ASN A 223 -9.77 -16.55 4.27
N GLU A 224 -9.56 -15.26 4.42
CA GLU A 224 -10.47 -14.18 4.10
C GLU A 224 -9.89 -13.36 2.95
N ASN A 225 -10.74 -12.94 2.02
CA ASN A 225 -10.31 -12.18 0.84
C ASN A 225 -10.06 -10.71 1.21
N GLY A 226 -9.32 -10.01 0.35
CA GLY A 226 -9.32 -8.55 0.33
C GLY A 226 -10.67 -7.97 -0.11
N GLN A 227 -10.85 -6.69 0.11
CA GLN A 227 -12.03 -5.94 -0.31
C GLN A 227 -12.03 -5.59 -1.80
N LEU A 228 -13.20 -5.24 -2.33
CA LEU A 228 -13.26 -4.67 -3.67
C LEU A 228 -12.62 -3.27 -3.67
N THR A 229 -11.44 -3.19 -4.27
CA THR A 229 -10.71 -1.94 -4.48
C THR A 229 -10.69 -1.61 -5.97
N SER A 230 -10.82 -0.33 -6.31
CA SER A 230 -10.90 0.18 -7.69
C SER A 230 -10.23 1.55 -7.81
N CYS A 231 -9.87 1.93 -9.04
CA CYS A 231 -9.38 3.27 -9.35
C CYS A 231 -10.47 4.13 -9.98
N ASN A 232 -10.47 5.41 -9.64
CA ASN A 232 -11.20 6.45 -10.35
C ASN A 232 -10.19 7.49 -10.85
N THR A 233 -9.64 7.24 -12.04
CA THR A 233 -8.63 8.08 -12.70
C THR A 233 -9.17 9.41 -13.21
N ALA A 234 -10.50 9.57 -13.32
CA ALA A 234 -11.09 10.87 -13.62
C ALA A 234 -10.98 11.84 -12.44
N GLU A 235 -10.87 11.29 -11.23
CA GLU A 235 -10.81 12.03 -9.97
C GLU A 235 -9.52 11.74 -9.21
N ASP A 236 -8.48 11.19 -9.84
CA ASP A 236 -7.21 10.86 -9.20
C ASP A 236 -7.37 10.20 -7.81
N SER A 237 -8.26 9.21 -7.69
CA SER A 237 -8.59 8.58 -6.40
C SER A 237 -8.68 7.05 -6.44
N LEU A 238 -8.32 6.42 -5.32
CA LEU A 238 -8.52 4.99 -5.07
C LEU A 238 -9.76 4.80 -4.19
N GLN A 239 -10.59 3.82 -4.53
CA GLN A 239 -11.82 3.51 -3.81
C GLN A 239 -11.81 2.08 -3.30
N VAL A 240 -12.22 1.88 -2.04
CA VAL A 240 -12.48 0.56 -1.46
C VAL A 240 -13.91 0.49 -0.93
N VAL A 241 -14.59 -0.63 -1.18
CA VAL A 241 -15.87 -0.97 -0.56
C VAL A 241 -15.59 -1.88 0.64
N ILE A 242 -15.76 -1.34 1.84
CA ILE A 242 -15.55 -2.01 3.13
C ILE A 242 -16.92 -2.52 3.60
N ASP A 243 -17.13 -3.82 3.51
CA ASP A 243 -18.33 -4.51 3.96
C ASP A 243 -17.95 -5.75 4.82
N THR A 244 -18.80 -6.78 4.84
CA THR A 244 -18.54 -8.03 5.59
C THR A 244 -17.88 -9.15 4.75
N SER A 245 -17.59 -8.92 3.47
CA SER A 245 -17.13 -9.95 2.52
C SER A 245 -15.62 -10.23 2.56
N GLY A 246 -14.83 -9.28 3.05
CA GLY A 246 -13.37 -9.36 3.12
C GLY A 246 -12.79 -8.50 4.24
N ARG A 247 -11.47 -8.28 4.17
CA ARG A 247 -10.71 -7.46 5.11
C ARG A 247 -10.03 -6.28 4.40
N PRO A 248 -10.04 -5.06 4.97
CA PRO A 248 -10.65 -4.68 6.24
C PRO A 248 -12.17 -4.78 6.18
N GLY A 249 -12.79 -5.30 7.23
CA GLY A 249 -14.22 -5.56 7.36
C GLY A 249 -14.91 -4.55 8.25
N ILE A 250 -16.12 -4.12 7.82
CA ILE A 250 -16.85 -2.99 8.41
C ILE A 250 -17.08 -3.10 9.92
N SER A 251 -17.34 -4.31 10.43
CA SER A 251 -17.62 -4.56 11.85
C SER A 251 -16.43 -5.15 12.62
N LYS A 252 -15.36 -5.54 11.93
CA LYS A 252 -14.22 -6.26 12.52
C LYS A 252 -13.01 -5.36 12.68
N ASP A 253 -12.73 -4.52 11.69
CA ASP A 253 -11.47 -3.77 11.60
C ASP A 253 -11.65 -2.28 11.78
N LEU A 254 -12.77 -1.73 11.28
CA LEU A 254 -13.03 -0.28 11.19
C LEU A 254 -13.28 0.39 12.56
N ASN A 255 -12.60 -0.06 13.60
CA ASN A 255 -12.55 0.50 14.93
C ASN A 255 -11.09 0.84 15.32
N PHE A 256 -10.12 0.78 14.40
CA PHE A 256 -8.70 1.12 14.63
C PHE A 256 -7.87 1.07 13.32
N THR A 257 -8.48 1.42 12.18
CA THR A 257 -7.81 1.20 10.88
C THR A 257 -7.27 2.50 10.29
N PRO A 258 -5.94 2.62 10.14
CA PRO A 258 -5.36 3.65 9.32
C PRO A 258 -5.32 3.23 7.85
N PHE A 259 -5.43 4.20 6.95
CA PHE A 259 -5.46 4.05 5.49
C PHE A 259 -4.58 5.09 4.82
N LEU A 260 -3.99 4.71 3.68
CA LEU A 260 -3.29 5.65 2.80
C LEU A 260 -3.25 5.14 1.35
N ALA A 261 -3.25 6.05 0.38
CA ALA A 261 -2.87 5.74 -1.00
C ALA A 261 -1.37 5.98 -1.14
N GLY A 262 -0.63 4.99 -1.62
CA GLY A 262 0.83 5.11 -1.70
C GLY A 262 1.45 4.01 -2.53
N LEU A 263 2.58 4.28 -3.15
CA LEU A 263 3.28 3.28 -3.96
C LEU A 263 4.11 2.38 -3.02
N PRO A 264 4.24 1.07 -3.29
CA PRO A 264 5.23 0.28 -2.57
C PRO A 264 6.64 0.91 -2.76
N ILE A 265 7.51 0.84 -1.74
CA ILE A 265 8.87 1.39 -1.85
C ILE A 265 9.59 0.66 -2.97
N GLY A 266 10.13 1.48 -3.86
CA GLY A 266 10.52 1.00 -5.16
C GLY A 266 9.36 1.13 -6.13
N SER A 267 9.37 2.16 -6.96
CA SER A 267 8.50 2.22 -8.12
C SER A 267 9.36 2.26 -9.37
N SER A 268 9.06 1.36 -10.30
CA SER A 268 9.54 1.45 -11.67
C SER A 268 8.35 1.47 -12.59
N ASP A 269 8.19 2.50 -13.42
CA ASP A 269 7.14 2.49 -14.45
C ASP A 269 7.74 1.96 -15.75
N ILE A 270 7.37 0.76 -16.18
CA ILE A 270 7.88 0.18 -17.43
C ILE A 270 7.00 0.67 -18.58
N LYS A 271 7.55 1.57 -19.40
CA LYS A 271 6.87 2.19 -20.54
C LYS A 271 6.75 1.26 -21.72
N THR A 272 7.79 0.46 -21.96
CA THR A 272 7.82 -0.50 -23.05
C THR A 272 8.43 -1.80 -22.56
N PHE A 273 7.92 -2.93 -23.05
CA PHE A 273 8.52 -4.24 -22.83
C PHE A 273 8.37 -5.06 -24.11
N GLY A 274 9.49 -5.43 -24.72
CA GLY A 274 9.55 -6.13 -25.99
C GLY A 274 10.42 -7.38 -25.93
N ALA A 275 10.09 -8.34 -26.80
CA ALA A 275 10.86 -9.57 -27.01
C ALA A 275 11.05 -9.78 -28.52
N VAL A 276 12.27 -10.06 -28.96
CA VAL A 276 12.61 -10.35 -30.35
C VAL A 276 13.42 -11.63 -30.40
N LEU A 277 13.04 -12.56 -31.28
CA LEU A 277 13.82 -13.77 -31.52
C LEU A 277 14.93 -13.48 -32.54
N ASP A 278 16.18 -13.76 -32.19
CA ASP A 278 17.32 -13.80 -33.13
C ASP A 278 17.94 -15.20 -33.13
N ILE A 279 17.77 -15.95 -34.21
CA ILE A 279 18.28 -17.32 -34.44
C ILE A 279 18.05 -18.29 -33.28
N ASP A 280 18.91 -18.28 -32.25
CA ASP A 280 18.96 -19.14 -31.07
C ASP A 280 18.92 -18.37 -29.74
N GLU A 281 18.54 -17.09 -29.75
CA GLU A 281 18.36 -16.28 -28.56
C GLU A 281 17.10 -15.40 -28.64
N VAL A 282 16.56 -15.03 -27.48
CA VAL A 282 15.48 -14.05 -27.35
C VAL A 282 16.02 -12.81 -26.67
N ASP A 283 16.06 -11.71 -27.42
CA ASP A 283 16.44 -10.40 -26.92
C ASP A 283 15.22 -9.70 -26.33
N LEU A 284 15.31 -9.44 -25.03
CA LEU A 284 14.32 -8.70 -24.26
C LEU A 284 14.84 -7.28 -24.05
N SER A 285 13.98 -6.29 -24.28
CA SER A 285 14.28 -4.90 -23.96
C SER A 285 13.09 -4.23 -23.29
N TRP A 286 13.38 -3.36 -22.33
CA TRP A 286 12.36 -2.54 -21.68
C TRP A 286 12.89 -1.15 -21.36
N GLU A 287 12.00 -0.17 -21.46
CA GLU A 287 12.27 1.21 -21.12
C GLU A 287 11.49 1.57 -19.85
N THR A 288 12.17 2.18 -18.89
CA THR A 288 11.57 2.66 -17.64
C THR A 288 11.31 4.14 -17.76
N GLY A 289 10.17 4.63 -17.28
CA GLY A 289 9.90 6.08 -17.17
C GLY A 289 10.43 6.61 -15.85
N ILE A 290 9.98 6.01 -14.76
CA ILE A 290 10.39 6.34 -13.39
C ILE A 290 11.14 5.15 -12.82
N GLU A 291 12.17 5.43 -12.02
CA GLU A 291 12.82 4.49 -11.11
C GLU A 291 13.10 5.22 -9.79
N SER A 292 12.38 4.85 -8.74
CA SER A 292 12.50 5.44 -7.42
C SER A 292 12.64 4.34 -6.39
N SER A 293 13.72 4.33 -5.61
CA SER A 293 13.95 3.35 -4.53
C SER A 293 13.89 1.88 -4.95
N ILE A 294 14.27 1.57 -6.19
CA ILE A 294 14.50 0.20 -6.67
C ILE A 294 16.00 -0.12 -6.68
N SER A 295 16.36 -1.38 -6.49
CA SER A 295 17.73 -1.84 -6.66
C SER A 295 17.98 -2.38 -8.07
N GLY A 296 16.96 -2.92 -8.73
CA GLY A 296 17.11 -3.56 -10.04
C GLY A 296 15.99 -4.52 -10.41
N TYR A 297 16.31 -5.44 -11.30
CA TYR A 297 15.36 -6.32 -11.96
C TYR A 297 15.84 -7.77 -12.04
N HIS A 298 14.89 -8.68 -12.20
CA HIS A 298 15.12 -10.00 -12.78
C HIS A 298 14.19 -10.23 -13.98
N VAL A 299 14.62 -11.07 -14.91
CA VAL A 299 13.78 -11.57 -16.00
C VAL A 299 13.25 -12.94 -15.60
N LEU A 300 11.94 -13.13 -15.67
CA LEU A 300 11.27 -14.41 -15.48
C LEU A 300 10.79 -14.97 -16.82
N ARG A 301 10.79 -16.30 -16.95
CA ARG A 301 10.26 -17.04 -18.11
C ARG A 301 9.29 -18.14 -17.67
N ALA A 302 8.25 -18.36 -18.48
CA ALA A 302 7.28 -19.46 -18.34
C ALA A 302 6.92 -20.08 -19.70
N SER A 303 6.45 -21.33 -19.69
CA SER A 303 5.90 -22.03 -20.86
C SER A 303 4.39 -21.84 -21.04
N SER A 304 3.75 -21.09 -20.14
CA SER A 304 2.33 -20.76 -20.13
C SER A 304 2.16 -19.31 -19.68
N GLU A 305 1.14 -18.63 -20.20
CA GLU A 305 0.82 -17.24 -19.88
C GLU A 305 0.57 -17.04 -18.37
N THR A 306 -0.10 -18.01 -17.75
CA THR A 306 -0.43 -18.00 -16.32
C THR A 306 0.71 -18.50 -15.44
N GLY A 307 1.83 -18.95 -16.02
CA GLY A 307 2.95 -19.53 -15.29
C GLY A 307 2.89 -21.05 -15.14
N PRO A 308 3.75 -21.65 -14.30
CA PRO A 308 4.65 -21.00 -13.34
C PRO A 308 5.82 -20.23 -14.00
N TYR A 309 6.24 -19.13 -13.38
CA TYR A 309 7.36 -18.31 -13.82
C TYR A 309 8.62 -18.60 -12.99
N SER A 310 9.78 -18.67 -13.64
CA SER A 310 11.08 -18.83 -12.99
C SER A 310 12.07 -17.76 -13.44
N ARG A 311 12.90 -17.24 -12.51
CA ARG A 311 14.00 -16.31 -12.83
C ARG A 311 15.01 -16.99 -13.76
N ILE A 312 15.36 -16.31 -14.86
CA ILE A 312 16.37 -16.77 -15.82
C ILE A 312 17.60 -15.83 -15.88
N SER A 313 17.46 -14.59 -15.41
CA SER A 313 18.57 -13.64 -15.36
C SER A 313 19.28 -13.64 -14.02
N ALA A 314 20.56 -13.21 -14.04
CA ALA A 314 21.18 -12.62 -12.87
C ALA A 314 20.46 -11.32 -12.47
N PHE A 315 20.82 -10.76 -11.32
CA PHE A 315 20.31 -9.46 -10.89
C PHE A 315 20.80 -8.35 -11.83
N ILE A 316 19.88 -7.55 -12.35
CA ILE A 316 20.15 -6.45 -13.27
C ILE A 316 19.98 -5.15 -12.50
N SER A 317 21.08 -4.51 -12.11
CA SER A 317 21.03 -3.29 -11.30
C SER A 317 20.27 -2.16 -12.02
N ALA A 318 19.45 -1.44 -11.28
CA ALA A 318 18.81 -0.22 -11.74
C ALA A 318 19.87 0.84 -12.06
N ILE A 319 19.69 1.54 -13.18
CA ILE A 319 20.59 2.59 -13.67
C ILE A 319 19.92 3.97 -13.70
N GLY A 320 18.63 4.08 -13.37
CA GLY A 320 17.92 5.34 -13.21
C GLY A 320 16.63 5.45 -14.04
N SER A 321 15.89 6.53 -13.82
CA SER A 321 14.65 6.84 -14.57
C SER A 321 14.95 7.12 -16.05
N ASN A 322 14.00 6.84 -16.95
CA ASN A 322 14.16 6.98 -18.42
C ASN A 322 15.30 6.11 -18.98
N ALA A 323 15.52 4.93 -18.39
CA ALA A 323 16.60 4.03 -18.76
C ALA A 323 16.11 2.91 -19.69
N LEU A 324 17.02 2.46 -20.56
CA LEU A 324 16.82 1.31 -21.43
C LEU A 324 17.62 0.13 -20.89
N TYR A 325 16.94 -1.00 -20.70
CA TYR A 325 17.53 -2.25 -20.27
C TYR A 325 17.43 -3.31 -21.36
N GLN A 326 18.36 -4.25 -21.33
CA GLN A 326 18.40 -5.37 -22.25
C GLN A 326 18.83 -6.64 -21.53
N TYR A 327 18.25 -7.76 -21.95
CA TYR A 327 18.65 -9.09 -21.50
C TYR A 327 18.44 -10.10 -22.62
N THR A 328 19.41 -10.99 -22.80
CA THR A 328 19.39 -12.01 -23.86
C THR A 328 19.20 -13.39 -23.23
N ASP A 329 18.11 -14.06 -23.59
CA ASP A 329 17.80 -15.43 -23.20
C ASP A 329 18.30 -16.42 -24.27
N VAL A 330 19.44 -17.05 -24.01
CA VAL A 330 20.03 -18.03 -24.92
C VAL A 330 19.22 -19.34 -24.88
N LEU A 331 18.71 -19.76 -26.03
CA LEU A 331 17.86 -20.93 -26.17
C LEU A 331 18.69 -22.19 -26.44
N ASN A 332 18.24 -23.31 -25.89
CA ASN A 332 18.81 -24.61 -26.24
C ASN A 332 17.99 -25.27 -27.36
N THR A 333 18.53 -26.35 -27.92
CA THR A 333 17.84 -27.15 -28.96
C THR A 333 16.45 -27.63 -28.55
N THR A 334 16.20 -27.81 -27.25
CA THR A 334 14.89 -28.21 -26.69
C THR A 334 13.91 -27.06 -26.57
N ASP A 335 14.34 -25.82 -26.74
CA ASP A 335 13.55 -24.61 -26.52
C ASP A 335 12.96 -24.04 -27.81
N PHE A 336 13.34 -24.60 -28.96
CA PHE A 336 12.75 -24.30 -30.26
C PHE A 336 11.33 -24.86 -30.42
N ASN A 337 10.54 -24.19 -31.25
CA ASN A 337 9.13 -24.50 -31.51
C ASN A 337 8.26 -24.48 -30.24
N LYS A 338 8.57 -23.57 -29.30
CA LYS A 338 7.81 -23.33 -28.08
C LYS A 338 7.37 -21.87 -28.01
N ASN A 339 6.22 -21.65 -27.38
CA ASN A 339 5.79 -20.31 -27.00
C ASN A 339 6.27 -20.03 -25.58
N PHE A 340 7.07 -18.98 -25.41
CA PHE A 340 7.52 -18.52 -24.10
C PHE A 340 6.85 -17.21 -23.71
N TYR A 341 6.69 -17.03 -22.41
CA TYR A 341 6.13 -15.84 -21.78
C TYR A 341 7.17 -15.28 -20.81
N TYR A 342 7.45 -13.99 -20.93
CA TYR A 342 8.45 -13.30 -20.12
C TYR A 342 7.80 -12.25 -19.24
N LYS A 343 8.36 -12.05 -18.05
CA LYS A 343 7.99 -10.96 -17.14
C LYS A 343 9.25 -10.29 -16.59
N ILE A 344 9.14 -9.02 -16.23
CA ILE A 344 10.17 -8.30 -15.48
C ILE A 344 9.77 -8.29 -14.00
N GLU A 345 10.60 -8.87 -13.15
CA GLU A 345 10.52 -8.74 -11.69
C GLU A 345 11.21 -7.44 -11.27
N ILE A 346 10.56 -6.65 -10.44
CA ILE A 346 11.08 -5.36 -9.97
C ILE A 346 11.47 -5.52 -8.50
N ILE A 347 12.71 -5.18 -8.15
CA ILE A 347 13.30 -5.40 -6.83
C ILE A 347 13.56 -4.06 -6.13
N ASN A 348 13.15 -3.93 -4.86
CA ASN A 348 13.37 -2.71 -4.07
C ASN A 348 14.83 -2.61 -3.55
N ILE A 349 15.18 -1.49 -2.92
CA ILE A 349 16.49 -1.30 -2.27
C ILE A 349 16.78 -2.27 -1.11
N TYR A 350 15.77 -3.00 -0.62
CA TYR A 350 15.90 -4.01 0.45
C TYR A 350 16.12 -5.43 -0.10
N GLY A 351 15.96 -5.63 -1.41
CA GLY A 351 16.11 -6.93 -2.07
C GLY A 351 14.81 -7.70 -2.26
N ASP A 352 13.66 -7.14 -1.89
CA ASP A 352 12.36 -7.79 -2.02
C ASP A 352 11.73 -7.53 -3.38
N THR A 353 10.91 -8.49 -3.81
CA THR A 353 10.12 -8.36 -5.03
C THR A 353 8.94 -7.44 -4.77
N ILE A 354 8.94 -6.31 -5.47
CA ILE A 354 7.87 -5.32 -5.42
C ILE A 354 6.67 -5.82 -6.21
N ARG A 355 6.94 -6.21 -7.47
CA ARG A 355 5.94 -6.69 -8.43
C ARG A 355 6.59 -7.31 -9.66
N THR A 356 5.75 -7.80 -10.57
CA THR A 356 6.15 -8.23 -11.91
C THR A 356 5.38 -7.48 -13.00
N HIS A 357 6.03 -7.19 -14.13
CA HIS A 357 5.48 -6.52 -15.31
C HIS A 357 5.46 -7.46 -16.52
N GLY A 358 4.43 -7.38 -17.37
CA GLY A 358 4.16 -8.28 -18.49
C GLY A 358 2.91 -9.15 -18.28
N PRO A 359 2.72 -10.25 -19.03
CA PRO A 359 3.75 -10.96 -19.80
C PRO A 359 3.93 -10.50 -21.26
N GLN A 360 5.14 -10.70 -21.79
CA GLN A 360 5.45 -10.60 -23.22
C GLN A 360 5.65 -12.00 -23.81
N SER A 361 4.97 -12.31 -24.92
CA SER A 361 5.05 -13.65 -25.55
C SER A 361 5.93 -13.67 -26.80
N ILE A 362 6.63 -14.79 -27.04
CA ILE A 362 7.37 -15.05 -28.29
C ILE A 362 7.31 -16.54 -28.68
N LEU A 363 7.17 -16.81 -29.97
CA LEU A 363 7.27 -18.16 -30.53
C LEU A 363 8.69 -18.39 -31.06
N THR A 364 9.38 -19.41 -30.53
CA THR A 364 10.73 -19.77 -30.99
C THR A 364 10.65 -20.56 -32.29
N SER A 365 11.54 -20.24 -33.25
CA SER A 365 11.52 -20.82 -34.60
C SER A 365 11.86 -22.32 -34.60
N THR A 366 11.59 -23.03 -35.69
CA THR A 366 11.99 -24.44 -35.87
C THR A 366 13.47 -24.50 -36.25
N PRO A 367 14.32 -25.38 -35.67
CA PRO A 367 15.72 -25.47 -36.05
C PRO A 367 15.81 -25.76 -37.55
N THR A 368 16.51 -24.90 -38.30
CA THR A 368 16.74 -25.10 -39.72
C THR A 368 17.53 -26.40 -39.89
N PRO A 369 17.04 -27.41 -40.64
CA PRO A 369 17.76 -28.66 -40.78
C PRO A 369 19.11 -28.42 -41.43
N THR A 370 20.19 -28.76 -40.72
CA THR A 370 21.54 -28.75 -41.26
C THR A 370 21.58 -29.67 -42.49
N PHE A 371 21.78 -29.09 -43.68
CA PHE A 371 21.95 -29.86 -44.90
C PHE A 371 23.11 -30.84 -44.73
N THR A 372 22.80 -32.13 -44.65
CA THR A 372 23.83 -33.18 -44.69
C THR A 372 24.39 -33.21 -46.11
N PRO A 373 25.69 -32.96 -46.34
CA PRO A 373 26.25 -33.03 -47.68
C PRO A 373 26.04 -34.44 -48.25
N THR A 374 25.39 -34.50 -49.40
CA THR A 374 25.10 -35.75 -50.11
C THR A 374 26.43 -36.41 -50.47
N LYS A 375 26.67 -37.65 -50.01
CA LYS A 375 27.84 -38.44 -50.42
C LYS A 375 27.85 -38.57 -51.95
N THR A 376 28.87 -38.00 -52.58
CA THR A 376 29.17 -38.18 -54.00
C THR A 376 29.30 -39.67 -54.32
N SER A 377 28.42 -40.21 -55.17
CA SER A 377 28.50 -41.57 -55.66
C SER A 377 29.73 -41.76 -56.55
N THR A 378 30.59 -42.73 -56.20
CA THR A 378 31.75 -43.17 -56.97
C THR A 378 31.30 -43.69 -58.36
N PRO A 379 31.92 -43.28 -59.48
CA PRO A 379 31.49 -43.72 -60.80
C PRO A 379 31.78 -45.21 -61.02
N THR A 380 30.75 -45.96 -61.42
CA THR A 380 30.84 -47.36 -61.84
C THR A 380 31.51 -47.45 -63.23
N ARG A 381 32.52 -48.32 -63.32
CA ARG A 381 33.33 -48.60 -64.51
C ARG A 381 32.50 -49.34 -65.57
N THR A 382 32.18 -48.70 -66.70
CA THR A 382 31.54 -49.35 -67.85
C THR A 382 32.60 -49.98 -68.77
N LEU A 383 32.40 -51.26 -69.11
CA LEU A 383 33.24 -52.02 -70.02
C LEU A 383 32.65 -52.03 -71.45
N TYR A 384 33.55 -51.77 -72.40
CA TYR A 384 33.57 -52.08 -73.84
C TYR A 384 32.65 -51.36 -74.85
N PRO A 385 33.22 -50.93 -76.02
CA PRO A 385 32.52 -50.23 -77.08
C PRO A 385 32.01 -51.20 -78.16
N THR A 386 30.83 -50.93 -78.71
CA THR A 386 30.43 -51.48 -80.02
C THR A 386 30.33 -50.35 -81.03
N ARG A 387 31.08 -50.55 -82.11
CA ARG A 387 31.34 -49.67 -83.25
C ARG A 387 30.21 -49.82 -84.27
N THR A 388 29.64 -48.73 -84.76
CA THR A 388 29.07 -48.66 -86.12
C THR A 388 29.17 -47.23 -86.68
N PRO A 389 29.28 -47.07 -88.02
CA PRO A 389 29.97 -45.93 -88.62
C PRO A 389 29.08 -44.97 -89.42
N TYR A 390 29.62 -43.75 -89.49
CA TYR A 390 29.56 -42.75 -90.57
C TYR A 390 28.39 -41.73 -90.63
N PRO A 391 28.70 -40.49 -91.07
CA PRO A 391 28.05 -39.25 -90.68
C PRO A 391 27.14 -38.69 -91.78
N THR A 392 26.32 -37.72 -91.42
CA THR A 392 25.80 -36.77 -92.40
C THR A 392 25.86 -35.38 -91.80
N SER A 393 26.70 -34.55 -92.45
CA SER A 393 26.84 -33.13 -92.24
C SER A 393 25.59 -32.41 -92.76
N THR A 394 25.04 -31.49 -91.99
CA THR A 394 24.17 -30.45 -92.55
C THR A 394 24.36 -29.13 -91.79
N PRO A 395 24.41 -27.97 -92.50
CA PRO A 395 24.97 -26.72 -91.99
C PRO A 395 23.97 -25.92 -91.16
N GLY A 396 24.50 -25.09 -90.25
CA GLY A 396 23.73 -24.32 -89.27
C GLY A 396 22.87 -23.18 -89.84
N PRO A 397 22.20 -22.45 -88.93
CA PRO A 397 22.25 -21.00 -89.00
C PRO A 397 22.54 -20.33 -87.64
N THR A 398 23.48 -19.38 -87.72
CA THR A 398 23.42 -18.01 -87.17
C THR A 398 23.05 -17.82 -85.68
N ARG A 399 24.07 -17.54 -84.86
CA ARG A 399 23.93 -16.91 -83.54
C ARG A 399 23.43 -15.48 -83.70
N THR A 400 22.24 -15.19 -83.19
CA THR A 400 21.82 -13.82 -82.83
C THR A 400 22.25 -13.57 -81.39
N ALA A 401 23.10 -12.56 -81.18
CA ALA A 401 23.51 -12.11 -79.87
C ALA A 401 22.39 -11.28 -79.22
N THR A 402 21.79 -11.78 -78.13
CA THR A 402 20.95 -10.97 -77.25
C THR A 402 21.83 -10.25 -76.23
N LEU A 403 21.84 -8.92 -76.31
CA LEU A 403 22.40 -8.00 -75.30
C LEU A 403 21.63 -8.15 -73.99
N TYR A 404 22.27 -8.68 -72.93
CA TYR A 404 21.77 -8.55 -71.57
C TYR A 404 22.22 -7.21 -70.98
N TYR A 405 21.24 -6.33 -70.73
CA TYR A 405 21.41 -5.11 -69.96
C TYR A 405 21.55 -5.47 -68.46
N TYR A 406 22.71 -5.22 -67.87
CA TYR A 406 22.89 -5.27 -66.42
C TYR A 406 22.36 -3.95 -65.83
N ARG A 407 21.21 -3.98 -65.14
CA ARG A 407 20.77 -2.88 -64.26
C ARG A 407 21.09 -3.27 -62.83
N SER A 408 22.18 -2.75 -62.28
CA SER A 408 22.40 -2.68 -60.84
C SER A 408 21.55 -1.53 -60.27
N PRO A 409 20.83 -1.71 -59.16
CA PRO A 409 20.26 -0.61 -58.41
C PRO A 409 21.34 -0.02 -57.49
N THR A 410 21.90 1.13 -57.85
CA THR A 410 22.63 2.01 -56.93
C THR A 410 21.62 2.92 -56.22
N SER A 411 21.45 2.76 -54.91
CA SER A 411 20.70 3.73 -54.10
C SER A 411 21.56 4.96 -53.86
N TYR A 412 21.13 6.09 -54.42
CA TYR A 412 21.73 7.40 -54.26
C TYR A 412 21.35 8.00 -52.89
N TYR A 413 22.32 8.07 -51.98
CA TYR A 413 22.17 8.74 -50.68
C TYR A 413 22.32 10.27 -50.89
N ARG A 414 21.28 11.05 -50.57
CA ARG A 414 21.34 12.52 -50.49
C ARG A 414 21.53 12.94 -49.03
N PRO A 415 22.66 13.55 -48.64
CA PRO A 415 22.73 14.29 -47.40
C PRO A 415 22.12 15.69 -47.61
N ARG A 416 21.11 16.04 -46.81
CA ARG A 416 20.72 17.44 -46.63
C ARG A 416 21.61 18.03 -45.54
N THR A 417 22.36 19.05 -45.91
CA THR A 417 23.04 19.99 -45.02
C THR A 417 22.08 21.14 -44.64
N SER A 418 22.13 21.54 -43.38
CA SER A 418 22.10 22.96 -42.99
C SER A 418 22.80 23.11 -41.64
N THR A 419 24.06 23.54 -41.70
CA THR A 419 24.76 24.20 -40.59
C THR A 419 24.12 25.57 -40.33
N PRO A 420 24.22 26.08 -39.10
CA PRO A 420 25.11 27.22 -38.92
C PRO A 420 26.24 26.95 -37.94
N PHE A 421 27.40 27.45 -38.34
CA PHE A 421 28.58 27.74 -37.54
C PHE A 421 28.25 28.55 -36.28
N ASN A 422 28.88 28.19 -35.16
CA ASN A 422 29.81 29.09 -34.48
C ASN A 422 30.81 28.31 -33.60
N THR A 423 32.06 28.70 -33.75
CA THR A 423 33.30 28.17 -33.17
C THR A 423 33.38 28.32 -31.64
N PRO A 424 34.14 27.44 -30.95
CA PRO A 424 34.47 27.57 -29.53
C PRO A 424 35.69 28.48 -29.35
N THR A 425 35.80 29.19 -28.21
CA THR A 425 36.98 29.31 -27.32
C THR A 425 36.80 30.54 -26.39
N GLN A 426 36.64 30.33 -25.08
CA GLN A 426 37.63 30.68 -24.04
C GLN A 426 37.00 30.70 -22.64
N VAL A 427 37.69 29.97 -21.77
CA VAL A 427 37.59 29.98 -20.32
C VAL A 427 37.84 31.40 -19.80
N ARG A 428 36.90 31.92 -19.00
CA ARG A 428 37.21 32.94 -17.99
C ARG A 428 36.48 32.58 -16.70
N THR A 429 37.28 32.13 -15.74
CA THR A 429 37.00 32.16 -14.30
C THR A 429 36.62 33.57 -13.88
N ASP A 430 35.46 33.73 -13.25
CA ASP A 430 35.21 34.69 -12.17
C ASP A 430 33.97 34.22 -11.40
N ARG A 431 34.24 33.45 -10.33
CA ARG A 431 33.28 33.03 -9.31
C ARG A 431 33.15 34.18 -8.30
N PRO A 432 31.95 34.73 -8.04
CA PRO A 432 31.72 35.46 -6.80
C PRO A 432 31.73 34.45 -5.66
N LEU A 433 32.60 34.70 -4.69
CA LEU A 433 32.74 33.94 -3.46
C LEU A 433 31.40 33.95 -2.70
N GLU A 434 30.84 32.77 -2.46
CA GLU A 434 29.76 32.60 -1.50
C GLU A 434 30.29 32.96 -0.12
N THR A 435 29.62 33.93 0.51
CA THR A 435 29.92 34.36 1.87
C THR A 435 29.36 33.30 2.82
N GLU A 436 30.24 32.51 3.43
CA GLU A 436 29.88 31.72 4.61
C GLU A 436 29.47 32.68 5.74
N VAL A 437 28.17 32.73 6.03
CA VAL A 437 27.68 33.30 7.28
C VAL A 437 27.71 32.19 8.31
N SER A 438 28.83 32.10 9.03
CA SER A 438 28.93 31.34 10.27
C SER A 438 28.16 32.09 11.37
N PRO A 439 27.12 31.52 12.00
CA PRO A 439 26.54 32.14 13.18
C PRO A 439 27.53 32.06 14.34
N THR A 440 28.04 33.22 14.75
CA THR A 440 28.77 33.38 16.01
C THR A 440 27.76 33.23 17.16
N ILE A 441 27.79 32.10 17.86
CA ILE A 441 27.18 31.99 19.18
C ILE A 441 28.03 32.86 20.11
N THR A 442 27.45 33.98 20.53
CA THR A 442 27.98 34.77 21.64
C THR A 442 27.41 34.15 22.91
N GLU A 443 28.24 33.43 23.67
CA GLU A 443 27.92 33.06 25.04
C GLU A 443 27.74 34.34 25.87
N ILE A 444 26.51 34.54 26.36
CA ILE A 444 26.22 35.50 27.42
C ILE A 444 26.43 34.75 28.75
N PRO A 445 27.30 35.23 29.66
CA PRO A 445 27.48 34.60 30.97
C PRO A 445 26.21 34.76 31.82
N PRO A 446 25.90 33.79 32.71
CA PRO A 446 24.70 33.82 33.52
C PRO A 446 24.77 34.99 34.51
N SER A 447 23.80 35.90 34.41
CA SER A 447 23.54 36.91 35.44
C SER A 447 22.64 36.29 36.51
N ASP A 448 23.23 36.13 37.70
CA ASP A 448 22.57 35.77 38.94
C ASP A 448 21.59 36.88 39.34
N HIS A 449 20.30 36.57 39.32
CA HIS A 449 19.27 37.40 39.95
C HIS A 449 18.30 36.51 40.74
N SER A 450 18.63 36.32 42.01
CA SER A 450 17.66 36.02 43.04
C SER A 450 16.59 37.12 43.10
N LEU A 451 15.32 36.77 42.90
CA LEU A 451 14.18 37.61 43.30
C LEU A 451 13.10 36.73 43.91
N SER A 452 12.83 37.00 45.18
CA SER A 452 11.78 36.43 46.02
C SER A 452 10.37 36.65 45.44
N PRO A 453 9.41 35.76 45.70
CA PRO A 453 8.04 35.93 45.21
C PRO A 453 7.29 37.02 46.00
N VAL A 454 6.76 38.00 45.26
CA VAL A 454 5.73 38.92 45.72
C VAL A 454 4.37 38.23 45.58
N PHE A 455 3.69 37.98 46.69
CA PHE A 455 2.29 37.55 46.69
C PHE A 455 1.39 38.73 46.30
N ILE A 456 0.67 38.61 45.18
CA ILE A 456 -0.47 39.48 44.87
C ILE A 456 -1.75 38.66 45.08
N THR A 457 -2.41 38.93 46.20
CA THR A 457 -3.81 38.56 46.44
C THR A 457 -4.72 39.47 45.63
N GLY A 458 -5.24 38.97 44.51
CA GLY A 458 -6.27 39.63 43.71
C GLY A 458 -7.57 38.82 43.75
N THR A 459 -8.53 39.26 44.56
CA THR A 459 -9.91 38.76 44.56
C THR A 459 -10.63 39.31 43.34
N LEU A 460 -11.17 38.45 42.47
CA LEU A 460 -12.07 38.86 41.39
C LEU A 460 -13.52 38.49 41.70
N THR A 461 -14.34 39.50 41.49
CA THR A 461 -15.74 39.69 41.81
C THR A 461 -16.66 38.93 40.86
N LYS A 462 -17.73 38.37 41.44
CA LYS A 462 -18.82 37.67 40.77
C LYS A 462 -19.67 38.66 39.95
N SER A 463 -19.68 38.54 38.62
CA SER A 463 -20.62 39.27 37.77
C SER A 463 -21.93 38.49 37.63
N ARG A 464 -23.05 39.20 37.79
CA ARG A 464 -24.42 38.68 37.81
C ARG A 464 -24.95 38.42 36.39
N SER A 465 -25.79 37.40 36.31
CA SER A 465 -26.64 36.97 35.18
C SER A 465 -27.53 38.08 34.57
N PRO A 466 -28.10 37.80 33.39
CA PRO A 466 -29.51 38.07 33.10
C PRO A 466 -30.38 36.80 33.19
N LEU A 467 -31.60 36.97 33.70
CA LEU A 467 -32.66 35.97 33.89
C LEU A 467 -33.28 35.48 32.55
N PRO A 468 -34.00 34.34 32.54
CA PRO A 468 -34.40 33.61 31.34
C PRO A 468 -35.81 33.96 30.83
N THR A 469 -36.04 33.64 29.55
CA THR A 469 -37.33 33.68 28.86
C THR A 469 -38.14 32.42 29.16
N ASN A 470 -39.42 32.62 29.51
CA ASN A 470 -40.42 31.58 29.83
C ASN A 470 -40.53 30.50 28.75
N THR A 471 -40.38 29.23 29.15
CA THR A 471 -40.85 28.08 28.36
C THR A 471 -41.82 27.27 29.21
N ILE A 472 -43.01 27.05 28.66
CA ILE A 472 -44.16 26.37 29.25
C ILE A 472 -43.88 24.87 29.32
N TRP A 473 -44.01 24.28 30.52
CA TRP A 473 -43.96 22.83 30.72
C TRP A 473 -45.34 22.22 30.45
N ILE A 474 -45.41 21.34 29.45
CA ILE A 474 -46.55 20.44 29.26
C ILE A 474 -46.16 19.12 29.93
N THR A 475 -46.88 18.73 30.97
CA THR A 475 -46.69 17.46 31.68
C THR A 475 -47.40 16.33 30.90
N PRO A 476 -46.71 15.29 30.41
CA PRO A 476 -47.40 14.12 29.92
C PRO A 476 -47.89 13.25 31.08
N THR A 477 -49.20 13.02 31.10
CA THR A 477 -49.89 12.03 31.95
C THR A 477 -49.42 10.62 31.59
N PRO A 478 -49.12 9.73 32.56
CA PRO A 478 -48.75 8.35 32.26
C PRO A 478 -49.99 7.55 31.83
N THR A 479 -49.93 6.99 30.62
CA THR A 479 -50.90 6.01 30.11
C THR A 479 -50.75 4.70 30.88
N GLN A 480 -51.81 4.26 31.54
CA GLN A 480 -51.91 2.95 32.17
C GLN A 480 -51.98 1.85 31.11
N VAL A 481 -51.08 0.86 31.21
CA VAL A 481 -51.15 -0.41 30.47
C VAL A 481 -52.06 -1.38 31.27
N PRO A 482 -53.02 -2.08 30.64
CA PRO A 482 -53.91 -2.98 31.36
C PRO A 482 -53.18 -4.28 31.79
N PRO A 483 -53.70 -4.98 32.82
CA PRO A 483 -53.03 -6.13 33.43
C PRO A 483 -53.14 -7.37 32.55
N GLN A 484 -52.03 -8.07 32.37
CA GLN A 484 -51.98 -9.37 31.71
C GLN A 484 -52.14 -10.50 32.75
N GLU A 485 -53.13 -11.36 32.53
CA GLU A 485 -53.42 -12.55 33.34
C GLU A 485 -52.33 -13.64 33.24
N PRO A 486 -52.23 -14.53 34.26
CA PRO A 486 -51.09 -15.43 34.44
C PRO A 486 -51.23 -16.75 33.68
N GLY A 487 -50.20 -17.10 32.92
CA GLY A 487 -50.03 -18.41 32.28
C GLY A 487 -48.91 -19.23 32.94
N LEU A 488 -49.27 -20.45 33.32
CA LEU A 488 -48.55 -21.54 33.99
C LEU A 488 -47.04 -21.75 33.71
N ASN A 489 -46.29 -21.82 34.81
CA ASN A 489 -45.41 -22.89 35.31
C ASN A 489 -44.31 -23.61 34.47
N ASP A 490 -43.18 -23.72 35.17
CA ASP A 490 -42.20 -24.81 35.28
C ASP A 490 -41.09 -24.98 34.22
N GLN A 491 -39.88 -24.54 34.58
CA GLN A 491 -38.85 -25.46 35.10
C GLN A 491 -37.64 -24.70 35.66
N ALA A 492 -37.38 -24.89 36.96
CA ALA A 492 -36.17 -24.47 37.63
C ALA A 492 -34.98 -25.34 37.19
N GLN A 493 -33.95 -24.72 36.60
CA GLN A 493 -32.67 -25.39 36.33
C GLN A 493 -31.73 -25.26 37.53
N ASN A 494 -31.25 -26.41 37.98
CA ASN A 494 -30.41 -26.62 39.16
C ASN A 494 -28.92 -26.67 38.72
N PRO A 495 -27.99 -25.88 39.31
CA PRO A 495 -26.63 -25.69 38.79
C PRO A 495 -25.62 -26.82 39.07
N LEU A 496 -26.07 -28.04 39.38
CA LEU A 496 -25.19 -29.16 39.76
C LEU A 496 -24.80 -30.11 38.62
N VAL A 497 -25.27 -29.88 37.39
CA VAL A 497 -25.03 -30.79 36.24
C VAL A 497 -23.71 -30.50 35.49
N TYR A 498 -23.13 -29.30 35.65
CA TYR A 498 -21.88 -28.93 34.97
C TYR A 498 -20.59 -29.44 35.64
N LEU A 499 -20.68 -30.11 36.79
CA LEU A 499 -19.50 -30.61 37.52
C LEU A 499 -19.07 -32.05 37.14
N LEU A 500 -19.81 -32.75 36.26
CA LEU A 500 -19.53 -34.15 35.90
C LEU A 500 -19.07 -34.39 34.46
N ILE A 501 -18.99 -33.34 33.63
CA ILE A 501 -18.51 -33.45 32.23
C ILE A 501 -17.04 -33.00 32.09
N GLY A 502 -16.44 -32.41 33.13
CA GLY A 502 -15.06 -31.91 33.14
C GLY A 502 -13.96 -32.90 33.53
N SER A 503 -14.26 -34.17 33.81
CA SER A 503 -13.28 -35.14 34.35
C SER A 503 -12.91 -36.30 33.41
N PHE A 504 -13.49 -36.37 32.20
CA PHE A 504 -13.18 -37.46 31.24
C PHE A 504 -12.21 -37.10 30.11
N SER A 505 -11.87 -35.83 29.91
CA SER A 505 -10.91 -35.39 28.88
C SER A 505 -9.45 -35.30 29.35
N GLY A 506 -9.20 -35.40 30.66
CA GLY A 506 -7.85 -35.28 31.24
C GLY A 506 -7.02 -36.57 31.33
N LEU A 507 -7.62 -37.74 31.07
CA LEU A 507 -6.93 -39.04 31.22
C LEU A 507 -6.47 -39.68 29.90
N ALA A 508 -6.89 -39.14 28.74
CA ALA A 508 -6.46 -39.65 27.43
C ALA A 508 -5.10 -39.10 26.94
N PHE A 509 -4.63 -37.97 27.50
CA PHE A 509 -3.37 -37.36 27.10
C PHE A 509 -2.13 -37.87 27.87
N LEU A 510 -2.30 -38.63 28.95
CA LEU A 510 -1.19 -39.22 29.70
C LEU A 510 -0.79 -40.63 29.24
N SER A 511 -1.58 -41.29 28.39
CA SER A 511 -1.25 -42.64 27.87
C SER A 511 -0.48 -42.65 26.54
N LEU A 512 -0.41 -41.53 25.81
CA LEU A 512 0.36 -41.43 24.56
C LEU A 512 1.83 -41.00 24.78
N GLY A 513 2.15 -40.38 25.92
CA GLY A 513 3.54 -40.00 26.27
C GLY A 513 4.43 -41.18 26.68
N SER A 514 3.86 -42.26 27.24
CA SER A 514 4.64 -43.40 27.73
C SER A 514 4.99 -44.43 26.64
N PHE A 515 4.38 -44.38 25.46
CA PHE A 515 4.66 -45.34 24.38
C PHE A 515 5.81 -44.92 23.46
N LEU A 516 6.22 -43.64 23.49
CA LEU A 516 7.33 -43.11 22.68
C LEU A 516 8.69 -43.14 23.40
N LEU A 517 8.74 -43.32 24.72
CA LEU A 517 9.98 -43.39 25.50
C LEU A 517 10.54 -44.82 25.65
N PHE A 518 9.82 -45.86 25.23
CA PHE A 518 10.29 -47.25 25.33
C PHE A 518 10.96 -47.78 24.04
N LYS A 519 11.06 -46.98 22.97
CA LYS A 519 11.61 -47.41 21.68
C LYS A 519 13.04 -46.92 21.40
N THR A 520 13.67 -46.21 22.35
CA THR A 520 15.02 -45.64 22.19
C THR A 520 16.08 -46.23 23.12
N TYR A 521 15.74 -47.24 23.92
CA TYR A 521 16.71 -48.01 24.70
C TYR A 521 16.35 -49.49 24.66
N PHE A 522 16.71 -50.16 23.57
CA PHE A 522 17.26 -51.53 23.49
C PHE A 522 17.69 -51.83 22.05
#